data_AF-A0A2V6ZVW9-F1
#
_entry.id   AF-A0A2V6ZVW9-F1
#
_cell.length_a   1.000
_cell.length_b   1.000
_cell.length_c   1.000
_cell.angle_alpha   90.00
_cell.angle_beta   90.00
_cell.angle_gamma   90.00
#
_symmetry.space_group_name_H-M   'P 1'
#
loop_
_entity.id
_entity.type
_entity.pdbx_description
1 polymer ?
#
loop_
_entity_poly.entity_id
_entity_poly.type
_entity_poly.pdbx_seq_one_letter_code
_entity_poly.pdbx_strand_id
1 'polypeptide(L)'
;MMRFLVVGWGSIGSRHGRNLVGLGHRVQVWDTDRDRLREAATRPGIEAAASLEGALAASPDAVLICTPPALHLEPARQALAAGAHLFVEKPIAHASDGVPALIEEARRRGRVLAVGFNLRFLPSLRRVKALLEDKRVGALFAVRAEFGAYLPDWRTGRDYRDNYAVCAALGGGILLDAIHEFDYLGWLFGEATEVVCTAGHYSDLAGDTEDLAEVTLRFESGLLGQVHLDYLQRHYRRSLQIIGAAGSIVWDFPTHAVTVYGTEPESMDTIHVDDGDVNDMYVEEMRHFIRCLEGAESPLVDGNEALRSTRLVEAAKRSAHERRRVQLSP
;
A
#
# COMPACT_ATOMS: atom_id res chain seq x y z
N MET A 1 27.17 -4.79 0.44
CA MET A 1 26.29 -5.31 -0.63
C MET A 1 25.41 -6.40 -0.02
N MET A 2 24.10 -6.21 -0.01
CA MET A 2 23.14 -7.17 0.57
C MET A 2 22.61 -8.16 -0.49
N ARG A 3 22.06 -9.27 -0.01
CA ARG A 3 21.41 -10.34 -0.78
C ARG A 3 19.92 -10.34 -0.48
N PHE A 4 19.11 -10.07 -1.48
CA PHE A 4 17.65 -10.09 -1.39
C PHE A 4 17.08 -11.31 -2.10
N LEU A 5 16.01 -11.86 -1.54
CA LEU A 5 15.14 -12.81 -2.22
C LEU A 5 13.79 -12.14 -2.50
N VAL A 6 13.33 -12.13 -3.75
CA VAL A 6 11.98 -11.69 -4.12
C VAL A 6 11.11 -12.92 -4.32
N VAL A 7 10.04 -13.05 -3.54
CA VAL A 7 9.04 -14.12 -3.66
C VAL A 7 7.81 -13.56 -4.37
N GLY A 8 7.57 -14.01 -5.60
CA GLY A 8 6.54 -13.48 -6.51
C GLY A 8 7.12 -12.51 -7.53
N TRP A 9 7.25 -12.95 -8.78
CA TRP A 9 7.80 -12.19 -9.91
C TRP A 9 6.69 -11.61 -10.80
N GLY A 10 5.69 -11.00 -10.15
CA GLY A 10 4.65 -10.24 -10.81
C GLY A 10 5.09 -8.81 -11.17
N SER A 11 4.11 -7.95 -11.45
CA SER A 11 4.36 -6.54 -11.80
C SER A 11 5.17 -5.79 -10.73
N ILE A 12 4.87 -6.02 -9.45
CA ILE A 12 5.53 -5.31 -8.34
C ILE A 12 6.85 -5.97 -7.94
N GLY A 13 6.90 -7.31 -7.85
CA GLY A 13 8.15 -8.03 -7.55
C GLY A 13 9.25 -7.78 -8.57
N SER A 14 8.92 -7.73 -9.86
CA SER A 14 9.88 -7.37 -10.92
C SER A 14 10.31 -5.90 -10.88
N ARG A 15 9.49 -4.99 -10.36
CA ARG A 15 9.88 -3.60 -10.10
C ARG A 15 10.90 -3.53 -8.97
N HIS A 16 10.57 -4.11 -7.81
CA HIS A 16 11.48 -4.12 -6.66
C HIS A 16 12.79 -4.82 -6.95
N GLY A 17 12.76 -5.98 -7.61
CA GLY A 17 13.98 -6.69 -8.00
C GLY A 17 14.90 -5.83 -8.88
N ARG A 18 14.35 -5.14 -9.89
CA ARG A 18 15.14 -4.21 -10.73
C ARG A 18 15.66 -3.01 -9.94
N ASN A 19 14.85 -2.44 -9.04
CA ASN A 19 15.27 -1.32 -8.20
C ASN A 19 16.45 -1.73 -7.29
N LEU A 20 16.37 -2.90 -6.66
CA LEU A 20 17.45 -3.44 -5.80
C LEU A 20 18.74 -3.72 -6.59
N VAL A 21 18.64 -4.27 -7.81
CA VAL A 21 19.80 -4.40 -8.70
C VAL A 21 20.39 -3.03 -9.03
N GLY A 22 19.55 -2.04 -9.38
CA GLY A 22 19.97 -0.67 -9.67
C GLY A 22 20.62 0.04 -8.49
N LEU A 23 20.25 -0.33 -7.26
CA LEU A 23 20.87 0.13 -6.01
C LEU A 23 22.15 -0.65 -5.65
N GLY A 24 22.59 -1.59 -6.50
CA GLY A 24 23.85 -2.31 -6.34
C GLY A 24 23.77 -3.49 -5.38
N HIS A 25 22.62 -4.17 -5.30
CA HIS A 25 22.42 -5.36 -4.47
C HIS A 25 22.24 -6.64 -5.31
N ARG A 26 22.47 -7.79 -4.67
CA ARG A 26 22.26 -9.09 -5.30
C ARG A 26 20.81 -9.51 -5.11
N VAL A 27 20.16 -9.95 -6.17
CA VAL A 27 18.75 -10.32 -6.13
C VAL A 27 18.57 -11.74 -6.68
N GLN A 28 18.00 -12.60 -5.84
CA GLN A 28 17.46 -13.88 -6.23
C GLN A 28 15.92 -13.80 -6.28
N VAL A 29 15.29 -14.59 -7.15
CA VAL A 29 13.84 -14.60 -7.35
C VAL A 29 13.27 -16.00 -7.23
N TRP A 30 12.13 -16.14 -6.57
CA TRP A 30 11.31 -17.34 -6.58
C TRP A 30 9.87 -17.02 -7.00
N ASP A 31 9.27 -17.84 -7.87
CA ASP A 31 7.85 -17.79 -8.23
C ASP A 31 7.33 -19.22 -8.44
N THR A 32 6.08 -19.46 -8.13
CA THR A 32 5.41 -20.74 -8.43
C THR A 32 5.20 -20.95 -9.94
N ASP A 33 5.07 -19.85 -10.68
CA ASP A 33 4.96 -19.83 -12.14
C ASP A 33 6.36 -19.96 -12.76
N ARG A 34 6.59 -21.08 -13.46
CA ARG A 34 7.88 -21.38 -14.08
C ARG A 34 8.21 -20.49 -15.26
N ASP A 35 7.21 -19.94 -15.94
CA ASP A 35 7.46 -19.00 -17.05
C ASP A 35 7.91 -17.65 -16.53
N ARG A 36 7.35 -17.19 -15.39
CA ARG A 36 7.85 -16.00 -14.69
C ARG A 36 9.28 -16.18 -14.19
N LEU A 37 9.63 -17.35 -13.65
CA LEU A 37 11.02 -17.63 -13.25
C LEU A 37 11.99 -17.63 -14.43
N ARG A 38 11.58 -18.21 -15.57
CA ARG A 38 12.38 -18.19 -16.81
C ARG A 38 12.58 -16.76 -17.29
N GLU A 39 11.52 -15.95 -17.28
CA GLU A 39 11.59 -14.53 -17.64
C GLU A 39 12.51 -13.75 -16.70
N ALA A 40 12.41 -13.96 -15.39
CA ALA A 40 13.28 -13.34 -14.39
C ALA A 40 14.77 -13.62 -14.68
N ALA A 41 15.11 -14.87 -15.03
CA ALA A 41 16.48 -15.29 -15.34
C ALA A 41 17.07 -14.60 -16.59
N THR A 42 16.24 -14.01 -17.46
CA THR A 42 16.73 -13.23 -18.60
C THR A 42 17.12 -11.79 -18.22
N ARG A 43 16.77 -11.34 -17.01
CA ARG A 43 17.00 -9.97 -16.56
C ARG A 43 18.42 -9.80 -15.99
N PRO A 44 19.16 -8.76 -16.41
CA PRO A 44 20.49 -8.49 -15.85
C PRO A 44 20.46 -8.34 -14.33
N GLY A 45 21.38 -9.01 -13.63
CA GLY A 45 21.52 -8.92 -12.16
C GLY A 45 20.49 -9.73 -11.35
N ILE A 46 19.60 -10.49 -11.99
CA ILE A 46 18.60 -11.33 -11.34
C ILE A 46 18.99 -12.80 -11.47
N GLU A 47 19.01 -13.51 -10.34
CA GLU A 47 19.24 -14.96 -10.28
C GLU A 47 17.91 -15.68 -9.99
N ALA A 48 17.51 -16.68 -10.79
CA ALA A 48 16.31 -17.48 -10.49
C ALA A 48 16.64 -18.62 -9.52
N ALA A 49 15.86 -18.75 -8.45
CA ALA A 49 15.98 -19.85 -7.49
C ALA A 49 15.35 -21.15 -8.03
N ALA A 50 15.96 -22.29 -7.69
CA ALA A 50 15.44 -23.61 -8.04
C ALA A 50 14.25 -24.04 -7.16
N SER A 51 14.26 -23.64 -5.88
CA SER A 51 13.18 -23.80 -4.92
C SER A 51 13.19 -22.67 -3.88
N LEU A 52 12.04 -22.42 -3.23
CA LEU A 52 11.96 -21.45 -2.13
C LEU A 52 12.84 -21.87 -0.95
N GLU A 53 12.80 -23.16 -0.59
CA GLU A 53 13.57 -23.72 0.51
C GLU A 53 15.07 -23.57 0.26
N GLY A 54 15.53 -23.80 -0.97
CA GLY A 54 16.93 -23.63 -1.35
C GLY A 54 17.37 -22.17 -1.29
N ALA A 55 16.52 -21.25 -1.75
CA ALA A 55 16.78 -19.82 -1.67
C ALA A 55 16.86 -19.33 -0.21
N LEU A 56 15.95 -19.78 0.64
CA LEU A 56 15.95 -19.46 2.07
C LEU A 56 17.14 -20.08 2.80
N ALA A 57 17.54 -21.32 2.44
CA ALA A 57 18.73 -21.97 3.00
C ALA A 57 20.04 -21.23 2.67
N ALA A 58 20.07 -20.47 1.57
CA ALA A 58 21.18 -19.59 1.24
C ALA A 58 21.29 -18.35 2.17
N SER A 59 20.36 -18.22 3.13
CA SER A 59 20.31 -17.20 4.18
C SER A 59 20.34 -15.77 3.60
N PRO A 60 19.33 -15.35 2.81
CA PRO A 60 19.26 -13.98 2.31
C PRO A 60 19.17 -12.97 3.46
N ASP A 61 19.70 -11.77 3.25
CA ASP A 61 19.64 -10.70 4.27
C ASP A 61 18.19 -10.24 4.46
N ALA A 62 17.44 -10.12 3.37
CA ALA A 62 16.02 -9.81 3.42
C ALA A 62 15.21 -10.53 2.33
N VAL A 63 13.93 -10.75 2.61
CA VAL A 63 12.96 -11.34 1.67
C VAL A 63 11.84 -10.34 1.41
N LEU A 64 11.59 -10.08 0.13
CA LEU A 64 10.46 -9.30 -0.36
C LEU A 64 9.33 -10.26 -0.73
N ILE A 65 8.19 -10.12 -0.06
CA ILE A 65 6.99 -10.92 -0.32
C ILE A 65 6.07 -10.11 -1.23
N CYS A 66 6.02 -10.51 -2.50
CA CYS A 66 5.34 -9.83 -3.61
C CYS A 66 4.29 -10.76 -4.28
N THR A 67 3.80 -11.76 -3.55
CA THR A 67 2.75 -12.69 -3.99
C THR A 67 1.36 -12.02 -3.89
N PRO A 68 0.27 -12.68 -4.31
CA PRO A 68 -1.07 -12.19 -3.97
C PRO A 68 -1.29 -12.08 -2.45
N PRO A 69 -2.16 -11.16 -1.97
CA PRO A 69 -2.34 -10.88 -0.54
C PRO A 69 -2.75 -12.08 0.32
N ALA A 70 -3.55 -13.01 -0.22
CA ALA A 70 -3.90 -14.24 0.51
C ALA A 70 -2.71 -15.15 0.79
N LEU A 71 -1.63 -15.00 0.03
CA LEU A 71 -0.45 -15.85 0.08
C LEU A 71 0.74 -15.18 0.78
N HIS A 72 0.62 -13.96 1.30
CA HIS A 72 1.74 -13.25 1.92
C HIS A 72 2.30 -13.96 3.18
N LEU A 73 1.42 -14.42 4.07
CA LEU A 73 1.82 -14.83 5.42
C LEU A 73 2.71 -16.08 5.45
N GLU A 74 2.46 -17.04 4.57
CA GLU A 74 3.20 -18.31 4.56
C GLU A 74 4.68 -18.13 4.18
N PRO A 75 5.05 -17.57 3.01
CA PRO A 75 6.45 -17.31 2.69
C PRO A 75 7.09 -16.26 3.62
N ALA A 76 6.32 -15.32 4.19
CA ALA A 76 6.83 -14.40 5.20
C ALA A 76 7.29 -15.14 6.48
N ARG A 77 6.51 -16.11 6.97
CA ARG A 77 6.88 -16.95 8.13
C ARG A 77 8.10 -17.81 7.84
N GLN A 78 8.16 -18.41 6.65
CA GLN A 78 9.31 -19.22 6.21
C GLN A 78 10.60 -18.36 6.15
N ALA A 79 10.50 -17.13 5.64
CA ALA A 79 11.60 -16.18 5.60
C ALA A 79 12.09 -15.75 7.00
N LEU A 80 11.18 -15.44 7.94
CA LEU A 80 11.55 -15.17 9.33
C LEU A 80 12.17 -16.38 10.02
N ALA A 81 11.65 -17.58 9.75
CA ALA A 81 12.19 -18.83 10.27
C ALA A 81 13.65 -19.04 9.81
N ALA A 82 13.96 -18.67 8.56
CA ALA A 82 15.31 -18.65 8.00
C ALA A 82 16.19 -17.48 8.50
N GLY A 83 15.65 -16.58 9.32
CA GLY A 83 16.39 -15.48 9.94
C GLY A 83 16.50 -14.21 9.09
N ALA A 84 15.77 -14.12 7.98
CA ALA A 84 15.79 -12.95 7.11
C ALA A 84 14.94 -11.80 7.67
N HIS A 85 15.27 -10.58 7.23
CA HIS A 85 14.39 -9.42 7.38
C HIS A 85 13.25 -9.49 6.35
N LEU A 86 12.13 -8.82 6.62
CA LEU A 86 10.95 -8.85 5.76
C LEU A 86 10.59 -7.49 5.19
N PHE A 87 10.25 -7.50 3.91
CA PHE A 87 9.44 -6.49 3.28
C PHE A 87 8.21 -7.20 2.68
N VAL A 88 7.00 -6.80 3.08
CA VAL A 88 5.76 -7.44 2.61
C VAL A 88 4.98 -6.42 1.79
N GLU A 89 4.59 -6.77 0.58
CA GLU A 89 3.72 -5.89 -0.22
C GLU A 89 2.37 -5.63 0.46
N LYS A 90 1.73 -4.53 0.08
CA LYS A 90 0.41 -4.17 0.61
C LYS A 90 -0.70 -4.98 -0.06
N PRO A 91 -1.81 -5.23 0.65
CA PRO A 91 -1.93 -5.18 2.11
C PRO A 91 -1.05 -6.26 2.75
N ILE A 92 -0.60 -6.07 4.00
CA ILE A 92 0.28 -7.06 4.69
C ILE A 92 -0.29 -8.49 4.64
N ALA A 93 -1.62 -8.62 4.66
CA ALA A 93 -2.38 -9.80 4.29
C ALA A 93 -3.80 -9.40 3.87
N HIS A 94 -4.53 -10.34 3.26
CA HIS A 94 -5.95 -10.16 2.91
C HIS A 94 -6.91 -10.03 4.12
N ALA A 95 -6.46 -10.43 5.31
CA ALA A 95 -7.18 -10.38 6.58
C ALA A 95 -6.19 -10.16 7.74
N SER A 96 -6.65 -9.69 8.90
CA SER A 96 -5.82 -9.45 10.07
C SER A 96 -5.39 -10.74 10.78
N ASP A 97 -6.09 -11.85 10.52
CA ASP A 97 -5.77 -13.15 11.07
C ASP A 97 -4.33 -13.58 10.76
N GLY A 98 -3.58 -13.91 11.80
CA GLY A 98 -2.18 -14.36 11.69
C GLY A 98 -1.15 -13.23 11.49
N VAL A 99 -1.56 -11.99 11.25
CA VAL A 99 -0.67 -10.82 11.17
C VAL A 99 -0.05 -10.48 12.52
N PRO A 100 -0.77 -10.41 13.67
CA PRO A 100 -0.17 -10.17 14.98
C PRO A 100 0.94 -11.18 15.33
N ALA A 101 0.74 -12.45 14.99
CA ALA A 101 1.74 -13.49 15.21
C ALA A 101 3.01 -13.28 14.36
N LEU A 102 2.86 -12.81 13.11
CA LEU A 102 3.99 -12.46 12.24
C LEU A 102 4.79 -11.29 12.82
N ILE A 103 4.10 -10.23 13.27
CA ILE A 103 4.72 -9.05 13.89
C ILE A 103 5.50 -9.44 15.13
N GLU A 104 4.87 -10.20 16.03
CA GLU A 104 5.51 -10.64 17.27
C GLU A 104 6.73 -11.54 17.01
N GLU A 105 6.63 -12.43 16.02
CA GLU A 105 7.76 -13.28 15.63
C GLU A 105 8.93 -12.48 15.05
N ALA A 106 8.67 -11.48 14.20
CA ALA A 106 9.70 -10.59 13.68
C ALA A 106 10.38 -9.82 14.83
N ARG A 107 9.58 -9.27 15.76
CA ARG A 107 10.08 -8.56 16.96
C ARG A 107 10.94 -9.46 17.83
N ARG A 108 10.48 -10.67 18.15
CA ARG A 108 11.19 -11.66 18.97
C ARG A 108 12.55 -12.05 18.36
N ARG A 109 12.65 -12.08 17.03
CA ARG A 109 13.88 -12.40 16.30
C ARG A 109 14.79 -11.20 16.04
N GLY A 110 14.37 -9.99 16.44
CA GLY A 110 15.07 -8.75 16.12
C GLY A 110 15.16 -8.49 14.62
N ARG A 111 14.13 -8.88 13.86
CA ARG A 111 14.07 -8.70 12.41
C ARG A 111 13.18 -7.52 12.06
N VAL A 112 13.62 -6.77 11.05
CA VAL A 112 12.84 -5.69 10.46
C VAL A 112 11.66 -6.30 9.70
N LEU A 113 10.47 -5.74 9.91
CA LEU A 113 9.26 -5.99 9.12
C LEU A 113 8.74 -4.65 8.61
N ALA A 114 8.92 -4.41 7.32
CA ALA A 114 8.40 -3.23 6.61
C ALA A 114 7.27 -3.65 5.65
N VAL A 115 6.36 -2.72 5.35
CA VAL A 115 5.22 -2.97 4.45
C VAL A 115 5.17 -1.95 3.32
N GLY A 116 4.84 -2.41 2.10
CA GLY A 116 4.89 -1.66 0.84
C GLY A 116 3.82 -0.57 0.64
N PHE A 117 3.67 0.35 1.60
CA PHE A 117 2.80 1.52 1.46
C PHE A 117 3.57 2.72 0.87
N ASN A 118 3.96 2.53 -0.39
CA ASN A 118 4.81 3.44 -1.15
C ASN A 118 4.32 4.89 -1.26
N LEU A 119 3.00 5.17 -1.17
CA LEU A 119 2.49 6.54 -1.25
C LEU A 119 3.02 7.47 -0.14
N ARG A 120 3.43 6.92 1.01
CA ARG A 120 4.08 7.71 2.08
C ARG A 120 5.46 8.25 1.69
N PHE A 121 6.03 7.76 0.60
CA PHE A 121 7.31 8.22 0.04
C PHE A 121 7.12 9.32 -1.02
N LEU A 122 5.89 9.66 -1.41
CA LEU A 122 5.61 10.74 -2.35
C LEU A 122 5.94 12.11 -1.74
N PRO A 123 6.79 12.91 -2.38
CA PRO A 123 7.07 14.28 -1.96
C PRO A 123 5.80 15.13 -1.79
N SER A 124 4.84 15.05 -2.70
CA SER A 124 3.58 15.80 -2.67
C SER A 124 2.73 15.45 -1.45
N LEU A 125 2.59 14.15 -1.12
CA LEU A 125 1.82 13.73 0.05
C LEU A 125 2.55 14.06 1.36
N ARG A 126 3.89 13.98 1.39
CA ARG A 126 4.70 14.50 2.50
C ARG A 126 4.55 16.01 2.67
N ARG A 127 4.38 16.76 1.57
CA ARG A 127 4.09 18.20 1.62
C ARG A 127 2.74 18.47 2.26
N VAL A 128 1.71 17.69 1.96
CA VAL A 128 0.41 17.75 2.65
C VAL A 128 0.60 17.55 4.15
N LYS A 129 1.33 16.51 4.56
CA LYS A 129 1.63 16.24 5.98
C LYS A 129 2.28 17.44 6.67
N ALA A 130 3.31 18.04 6.06
CA ALA A 130 3.97 19.22 6.60
C ALA A 130 3.02 20.41 6.77
N LEU A 131 2.13 20.66 5.79
CA LEU A 131 1.13 21.74 5.88
C LEU A 131 0.11 21.50 7.02
N LEU A 132 -0.22 20.24 7.30
CA LEU A 132 -1.08 19.88 8.43
C LEU A 132 -0.38 20.07 9.78
N GLU A 133 0.90 19.67 9.87
CA GLU A 133 1.73 19.87 11.07
C GLU A 133 1.92 21.36 11.38
N ASP A 134 2.08 22.19 10.35
CA ASP A 134 2.13 23.65 10.42
C ASP A 134 0.75 24.29 10.70
N LYS A 135 -0.32 23.49 10.82
CA LYS A 135 -1.71 23.93 11.03
C LYS A 135 -2.19 24.98 10.02
N ARG A 136 -1.75 24.87 8.76
CA ARG A 136 -1.98 25.90 7.73
C ARG A 136 -3.44 26.20 7.43
N VAL A 137 -4.33 25.24 7.64
CA VAL A 137 -5.79 25.39 7.46
C VAL A 137 -6.56 25.33 8.79
N GLY A 138 -5.88 25.50 9.93
CA GLY A 138 -6.52 25.55 11.24
C GLY A 138 -7.13 24.22 11.68
N ALA A 139 -8.23 24.30 12.46
CA ALA A 139 -8.95 23.11 12.92
C ALA A 139 -9.59 22.37 11.74
N LEU A 140 -9.45 21.06 11.67
CA LEU A 140 -9.94 20.24 10.57
C LEU A 140 -11.41 19.86 10.78
N PHE A 141 -12.22 19.95 9.72
CA PHE A 141 -13.65 19.62 9.77
C PHE A 141 -13.98 18.33 9.01
N ALA A 142 -13.42 18.16 7.82
CA ALA A 142 -13.68 17.00 6.99
C ALA A 142 -12.51 16.69 6.05
N VAL A 143 -12.41 15.43 5.65
CA VAL A 143 -11.48 14.96 4.64
C VAL A 143 -12.20 14.09 3.62
N ARG A 144 -11.81 14.19 2.35
CA ARG A 144 -12.32 13.38 1.24
C ARG A 144 -11.16 12.80 0.46
N ALA A 145 -11.08 11.48 0.39
CA ALA A 145 -10.14 10.74 -0.42
C ALA A 145 -10.87 10.11 -1.60
N GLU A 146 -10.24 10.11 -2.76
CA GLU A 146 -10.76 9.43 -3.95
C GLU A 146 -9.65 8.61 -4.57
N PHE A 147 -9.96 7.38 -4.93
CA PHE A 147 -9.20 6.61 -5.91
C PHE A 147 -10.14 5.95 -6.90
N GLY A 148 -9.76 6.00 -8.16
CA GLY A 148 -10.23 5.00 -9.08
C GLY A 148 -9.65 5.10 -10.45
N ALA A 149 -9.78 3.98 -11.14
CA ALA A 149 -9.21 3.78 -12.44
C ALA A 149 -9.82 2.54 -13.07
N TYR A 150 -10.00 2.55 -14.38
CA TYR A 150 -10.61 1.44 -15.08
C TYR A 150 -9.69 0.23 -15.09
N LEU A 151 -10.06 -0.82 -14.35
CA LEU A 151 -9.21 -2.00 -14.09
C LEU A 151 -8.66 -2.65 -15.37
N PRO A 152 -9.42 -2.78 -16.48
CA PRO A 152 -8.88 -3.28 -17.74
C PRO A 152 -7.73 -2.47 -18.34
N ASP A 153 -7.62 -1.18 -18.02
CA ASP A 153 -6.59 -0.29 -18.56
C ASP A 153 -5.33 -0.24 -17.67
N TRP A 154 -5.33 -0.89 -16.50
CA TRP A 154 -4.23 -0.81 -15.54
C TRP A 154 -2.90 -1.39 -16.03
N ARG A 155 -2.96 -2.41 -16.89
CA ARG A 155 -1.77 -3.12 -17.37
C ARG A 155 -1.87 -3.35 -18.87
N THR A 156 -1.25 -2.46 -19.62
CA THR A 156 -1.15 -2.56 -21.08
C THR A 156 -0.66 -3.95 -21.50
N GLY A 157 -1.41 -4.60 -22.40
CA GLY A 157 -1.06 -5.90 -22.94
C GLY A 157 -1.27 -7.09 -21.99
N ARG A 158 -1.91 -6.91 -20.84
CA ARG A 158 -2.33 -8.02 -19.96
C ARG A 158 -3.83 -8.03 -19.79
N ASP A 159 -4.38 -9.24 -19.79
CA ASP A 159 -5.78 -9.44 -19.47
C ASP A 159 -6.00 -9.18 -17.97
N TYR A 160 -6.92 -8.28 -17.66
CA TYR A 160 -7.24 -7.96 -16.27
C TYR A 160 -7.90 -9.14 -15.54
N ARG A 161 -8.47 -10.10 -16.27
CA ARG A 161 -9.09 -11.31 -15.71
C ARG A 161 -8.08 -12.23 -15.03
N ASP A 162 -6.81 -12.10 -15.39
CA ASP A 162 -5.70 -12.83 -14.77
C ASP A 162 -5.14 -12.11 -13.52
N ASN A 163 -5.70 -10.95 -13.16
CA ASN A 163 -5.28 -10.16 -12.00
C ASN A 163 -5.91 -10.69 -10.71
N TYR A 164 -5.16 -10.75 -9.61
CA TYR A 164 -5.72 -11.12 -8.30
C TYR A 164 -6.84 -10.18 -7.86
N ALA A 165 -6.84 -8.93 -8.36
CA ALA A 165 -7.82 -7.90 -8.01
C ALA A 165 -9.27 -8.35 -8.23
N VAL A 166 -9.53 -9.25 -9.17
CA VAL A 166 -10.86 -9.80 -9.48
C VAL A 166 -11.18 -11.13 -8.79
N CYS A 167 -10.30 -11.61 -7.89
CA CYS A 167 -10.42 -12.91 -7.23
C CYS A 167 -10.37 -12.77 -5.71
N ALA A 168 -11.52 -12.95 -5.04
CA ALA A 168 -11.67 -12.81 -3.61
C ALA A 168 -10.78 -13.82 -2.84
N ALA A 169 -10.65 -15.04 -3.35
CA ALA A 169 -9.80 -16.08 -2.75
C ALA A 169 -8.30 -15.71 -2.74
N LEU A 170 -7.87 -14.79 -3.61
CA LEU A 170 -6.50 -14.27 -3.63
C LEU A 170 -6.33 -12.97 -2.82
N GLY A 171 -7.41 -12.47 -2.21
CA GLY A 171 -7.43 -11.19 -1.50
C GLY A 171 -7.67 -9.99 -2.42
N GLY A 172 -8.41 -10.18 -3.51
CA GLY A 172 -8.84 -9.09 -4.40
C GLY A 172 -9.96 -8.20 -3.84
N GLY A 173 -10.45 -7.30 -4.68
CA GLY A 173 -11.48 -6.31 -4.36
C GLY A 173 -10.94 -4.92 -4.06
N ILE A 174 -11.68 -3.90 -4.48
CA ILE A 174 -11.20 -2.51 -4.48
C ILE A 174 -10.83 -2.03 -3.08
N LEU A 175 -11.50 -2.50 -2.02
CA LEU A 175 -11.17 -2.10 -0.64
C LEU A 175 -9.78 -2.58 -0.19
N LEU A 176 -9.36 -3.78 -0.63
CA LEU A 176 -8.03 -4.31 -0.31
C LEU A 176 -6.96 -3.77 -1.27
N ASP A 177 -7.31 -3.57 -2.54
CA ASP A 177 -6.33 -3.11 -3.51
C ASP A 177 -5.99 -1.62 -3.35
N ALA A 178 -7.02 -0.79 -3.14
CA ALA A 178 -6.91 0.62 -2.81
C ALA A 178 -6.81 0.84 -1.28
N ILE A 179 -6.10 -0.05 -0.58
CA ILE A 179 -5.85 0.10 0.85
C ILE A 179 -4.99 1.32 1.19
N HIS A 180 -4.28 1.86 0.21
CA HIS A 180 -3.44 3.05 0.37
C HIS A 180 -4.21 4.24 0.93
N GLU A 181 -5.45 4.43 0.49
CA GLU A 181 -6.33 5.50 0.92
C GLU A 181 -6.63 5.41 2.42
N PHE A 182 -6.83 4.20 2.96
CA PHE A 182 -6.97 4.00 4.40
C PHE A 182 -5.66 4.23 5.17
N ASP A 183 -4.54 3.78 4.59
CA ASP A 183 -3.22 3.93 5.20
C ASP A 183 -2.80 5.38 5.37
N TYR A 184 -2.80 6.17 4.28
CA TYR A 184 -2.35 7.55 4.40
C TYR A 184 -3.34 8.41 5.19
N LEU A 185 -4.63 8.08 5.19
CA LEU A 185 -5.60 8.77 6.07
C LEU A 185 -5.27 8.51 7.54
N GLY A 186 -4.95 7.26 7.90
CA GLY A 186 -4.47 6.93 9.25
C GLY A 186 -3.18 7.66 9.62
N TRP A 187 -2.23 7.73 8.68
CA TRP A 187 -0.95 8.41 8.86
C TRP A 187 -1.08 9.93 9.04
N LEU A 188 -2.01 10.57 8.33
CA LEU A 188 -2.20 12.02 8.37
C LEU A 188 -3.11 12.47 9.51
N PHE A 189 -4.14 11.68 9.86
CA PHE A 189 -5.22 12.13 10.75
C PHE A 189 -5.40 11.31 12.02
N GLY A 190 -4.62 10.24 12.20
CA GLY A 190 -4.70 9.35 13.35
C GLY A 190 -5.73 8.24 13.17
N GLU A 191 -6.17 7.65 14.28
CA GLU A 191 -6.98 6.43 14.24
C GLU A 191 -8.46 6.70 13.92
N ALA A 192 -9.03 5.84 13.06
CA ALA A 192 -10.46 5.79 12.83
C ALA A 192 -11.15 5.00 13.95
N THR A 193 -12.27 5.53 14.46
CA THR A 193 -13.09 4.93 15.53
C THR A 193 -14.40 4.35 15.01
N GLU A 194 -14.93 4.90 13.91
CA GLU A 194 -16.17 4.41 13.29
C GLU A 194 -16.04 4.31 11.77
N VAL A 195 -16.72 3.32 11.19
CA VAL A 195 -16.88 3.17 9.74
C VAL A 195 -18.31 2.82 9.35
N VAL A 196 -18.78 3.45 8.29
CA VAL A 196 -19.98 3.07 7.53
C VAL A 196 -19.55 2.87 6.08
N CYS A 197 -19.86 1.73 5.49
CA CYS A 197 -19.47 1.41 4.12
C CYS A 197 -20.65 0.83 3.33
N THR A 198 -20.75 1.25 2.07
CA THR A 198 -21.51 0.56 1.04
C THR A 198 -20.52 0.12 -0.03
N ALA A 199 -20.44 -1.18 -0.29
CA ALA A 199 -19.56 -1.73 -1.31
C ALA A 199 -20.23 -2.93 -1.99
N GLY A 200 -19.85 -3.20 -3.24
CA GLY A 200 -20.43 -4.27 -4.02
C GLY A 200 -19.79 -4.40 -5.39
N HIS A 201 -20.32 -5.34 -6.16
CA HIS A 201 -19.99 -5.53 -7.57
C HIS A 201 -21.14 -4.95 -8.40
N TYR A 202 -20.90 -3.84 -9.08
CA TYR A 202 -21.94 -3.07 -9.78
C TYR A 202 -21.78 -3.04 -11.30
N SER A 203 -20.62 -3.44 -11.82
CA SER A 203 -20.32 -3.42 -13.25
C SER A 203 -20.41 -4.80 -13.91
N ASP A 204 -20.04 -4.87 -15.19
CA ASP A 204 -19.89 -6.10 -15.97
C ASP A 204 -18.43 -6.63 -15.97
N LEU A 205 -17.55 -6.08 -15.10
CA LEU A 205 -16.20 -6.60 -14.96
C LEU A 205 -16.24 -8.06 -14.49
N ALA A 206 -15.34 -8.89 -15.00
CA ALA A 206 -15.25 -10.27 -14.52
C ALA A 206 -14.74 -10.31 -13.07
N GLY A 207 -15.15 -11.32 -12.31
CA GLY A 207 -14.64 -11.58 -10.96
C GLY A 207 -15.74 -11.83 -9.93
N ASP A 208 -15.31 -12.04 -8.69
CA ASP A 208 -16.18 -12.25 -7.52
C ASP A 208 -15.96 -11.22 -6.40
N THR A 209 -15.28 -10.11 -6.71
CA THR A 209 -14.89 -9.07 -5.77
C THR A 209 -15.70 -7.79 -5.92
N GLU A 210 -15.72 -6.95 -4.88
CA GLU A 210 -16.26 -5.59 -4.97
C GLU A 210 -15.44 -4.72 -5.95
N ASP A 211 -16.14 -3.94 -6.78
CA ASP A 211 -15.58 -3.05 -7.80
C ASP A 211 -15.85 -1.57 -7.54
N LEU A 212 -16.70 -1.25 -6.56
CA LEU A 212 -17.00 0.09 -6.08
C LEU A 212 -17.27 0.04 -4.57
N ALA A 213 -16.72 1.03 -3.86
CA ALA A 213 -16.96 1.25 -2.45
C ALA A 213 -17.07 2.74 -2.10
N GLU A 214 -18.06 3.07 -1.28
CA GLU A 214 -18.27 4.37 -0.65
C GLU A 214 -18.14 4.20 0.86
N VAL A 215 -17.20 4.92 1.47
CA VAL A 215 -16.86 4.77 2.88
C VAL A 215 -16.95 6.11 3.60
N THR A 216 -17.59 6.12 4.77
CA THR A 216 -17.56 7.23 5.71
C THR A 216 -16.85 6.81 6.98
N LEU A 217 -15.91 7.64 7.45
CA LEU A 217 -15.07 7.40 8.61
C LEU A 217 -15.29 8.48 9.67
N ARG A 218 -15.14 8.11 10.94
CA ARG A 218 -14.91 9.06 12.04
C ARG A 218 -13.55 8.76 12.65
N PHE A 219 -12.74 9.78 12.86
CA PHE A 219 -11.46 9.68 13.57
C PHE A 219 -11.63 9.97 15.06
N GLU A 220 -10.69 9.52 15.89
CA GLU A 220 -10.65 9.80 17.32
C GLU A 220 -10.70 11.31 17.62
N SER A 221 -10.06 12.12 16.77
CA SER A 221 -10.07 13.58 16.83
C SER A 221 -11.44 14.22 16.57
N GLY A 222 -12.44 13.44 16.13
CA GLY A 222 -13.75 13.92 15.70
C GLY A 222 -13.85 14.28 14.22
N LEU A 223 -12.73 14.29 13.48
CA LEU A 223 -12.69 14.50 12.03
C LEU A 223 -13.60 13.50 11.31
N LEU A 224 -14.32 13.97 10.29
CA LEU A 224 -15.13 13.13 9.41
C LEU A 224 -14.40 12.87 8.09
N GLY A 225 -14.30 11.62 7.68
CA GLY A 225 -13.70 11.21 6.41
C GLY A 225 -14.71 10.63 5.45
N GLN A 226 -14.50 10.87 4.15
CA GLN A 226 -15.17 10.16 3.06
C GLN A 226 -14.12 9.54 2.15
N VAL A 227 -14.34 8.31 1.69
CA VAL A 227 -13.45 7.61 0.78
C VAL A 227 -14.27 6.99 -0.34
N HIS A 228 -13.99 7.41 -1.58
CA HIS A 228 -14.53 6.81 -2.79
C HIS A 228 -13.46 5.91 -3.42
N LEU A 229 -13.80 4.67 -3.73
CA LEU A 229 -12.88 3.70 -4.35
C LEU A 229 -13.57 2.93 -5.47
N ASP A 230 -13.00 2.91 -6.67
CA ASP A 230 -13.60 2.16 -7.78
C ASP A 230 -12.61 1.61 -8.84
N TYR A 231 -13.04 0.54 -9.54
CA TYR A 231 -12.38 -0.05 -10.72
C TYR A 231 -12.98 0.43 -12.05
N LEU A 232 -13.84 1.45 -12.05
CA LEU A 232 -14.81 1.73 -13.10
C LEU A 232 -14.49 2.99 -13.89
N GLN A 233 -13.88 3.99 -13.27
CA GLN A 233 -13.66 5.29 -13.88
C GLN A 233 -12.56 5.27 -14.94
N ARG A 234 -12.89 5.72 -16.15
CA ARG A 234 -11.98 5.73 -17.30
C ARG A 234 -10.83 6.71 -17.16
N HIS A 235 -11.06 7.79 -16.41
CA HIS A 235 -10.02 8.75 -16.09
C HIS A 235 -9.44 8.37 -14.74
N TYR A 236 -8.13 8.15 -14.69
CA TYR A 236 -7.46 7.86 -13.42
C TYR A 236 -7.63 9.05 -12.47
N ARG A 237 -8.16 8.79 -11.27
CA ARG A 237 -8.22 9.76 -10.17
C ARG A 237 -7.52 9.18 -8.96
N ARG A 238 -6.72 10.03 -8.32
CA ARG A 238 -6.28 9.85 -6.95
C ARG A 238 -6.09 11.23 -6.32
N SER A 239 -6.91 11.55 -5.34
CA SER A 239 -6.91 12.89 -4.75
C SER A 239 -7.28 12.87 -3.26
N LEU A 240 -6.92 13.94 -2.57
CA LEU A 240 -7.26 14.19 -1.17
C LEU A 240 -7.66 15.66 -1.00
N GLN A 241 -8.87 15.90 -0.50
CA GLN A 241 -9.33 17.22 -0.09
C GLN A 241 -9.48 17.28 1.43
N ILE A 242 -8.92 18.31 2.04
CA ILE A 242 -8.96 18.54 3.48
C ILE A 242 -9.59 19.90 3.72
N ILE A 243 -10.65 19.93 4.53
CA ILE A 243 -11.42 21.13 4.83
C ILE A 243 -11.11 21.53 6.28
N GLY A 244 -10.67 22.77 6.48
CA GLY A 244 -10.36 23.31 7.80
C GLY A 244 -10.92 24.71 8.03
N ALA A 245 -10.76 25.21 9.25
CA ALA A 245 -11.29 26.48 9.72
C ALA A 245 -10.68 27.71 9.03
N ALA A 246 -9.44 27.60 8.55
CA ALA A 246 -8.72 28.70 7.90
C ALA A 246 -8.51 28.47 6.39
N GLY A 247 -9.15 27.46 5.80
CA GLY A 247 -8.96 27.14 4.39
C GLY A 247 -9.15 25.67 4.05
N SER A 248 -8.66 25.26 2.89
CA SER A 248 -8.62 23.87 2.47
C SER A 248 -7.32 23.51 1.76
N ILE A 249 -6.95 22.24 1.80
CA ILE A 249 -5.83 21.67 1.05
C ILE A 249 -6.40 20.67 0.05
N VAL A 250 -5.96 20.73 -1.20
CA VAL A 250 -6.27 19.76 -2.24
C VAL A 250 -4.97 19.18 -2.75
N TRP A 251 -4.81 17.87 -2.64
CA TRP A 251 -3.74 17.11 -3.26
C TRP A 251 -4.31 16.33 -4.45
N ASP A 252 -3.69 16.47 -5.61
CA ASP A 252 -4.02 15.74 -6.82
C ASP A 252 -2.77 14.99 -7.30
N PHE A 253 -2.82 13.66 -7.21
CA PHE A 253 -1.69 12.81 -7.56
C PHE A 253 -1.32 12.91 -9.04
N PRO A 254 -2.26 12.88 -10.02
CA PRO A 254 -1.89 12.94 -11.44
C PRO A 254 -1.18 14.23 -11.88
N THR A 255 -1.48 15.37 -11.26
CA THR A 255 -0.85 16.66 -11.58
C THR A 255 0.29 17.05 -10.65
N HIS A 256 0.62 16.19 -9.69
CA HIS A 256 1.65 16.40 -8.66
C HIS A 256 1.43 17.73 -7.89
N ALA A 257 0.16 18.13 -7.75
CA ALA A 257 -0.21 19.44 -7.23
C ALA A 257 -0.72 19.34 -5.78
N VAL A 258 -0.27 20.28 -4.95
CA VAL A 258 -0.84 20.57 -3.64
C VAL A 258 -1.31 22.02 -3.64
N THR A 259 -2.62 22.23 -3.68
CA THR A 259 -3.23 23.56 -3.66
C THR A 259 -3.77 23.87 -2.26
N VAL A 260 -3.42 25.04 -1.73
CA VAL A 260 -3.95 25.58 -0.49
C VAL A 260 -4.87 26.75 -0.81
N TYR A 261 -6.13 26.66 -0.41
CA TYR A 261 -7.10 27.75 -0.48
C TYR A 261 -7.24 28.36 0.91
N GLY A 262 -7.17 29.68 1.02
CA GLY A 262 -7.43 30.44 2.24
C GLY A 262 -8.90 30.79 2.42
N THR A 263 -9.19 31.73 3.32
CA THR A 263 -10.57 32.19 3.60
C THR A 263 -11.07 33.24 2.61
N GLU A 264 -10.18 33.99 1.98
CA GLU A 264 -10.53 34.98 0.95
C GLU A 264 -10.67 34.29 -0.42
N PRO A 265 -11.64 34.67 -1.27
CA PRO A 265 -11.91 33.99 -2.55
C PRO A 265 -10.71 33.88 -3.50
N GLU A 266 -9.79 34.84 -3.45
CA GLU A 266 -8.59 34.88 -4.30
C GLU A 266 -7.35 34.28 -3.62
N SER A 267 -7.45 33.89 -2.35
CA SER A 267 -6.33 33.31 -1.60
C SER A 267 -6.10 31.87 -2.01
N MET A 268 -5.28 31.67 -3.03
CA MET A 268 -4.90 30.35 -3.53
C MET A 268 -3.39 30.27 -3.76
N ASP A 269 -2.77 29.21 -3.27
CA ASP A 269 -1.36 28.88 -3.53
C ASP A 269 -1.25 27.44 -4.02
N THR A 270 -0.78 27.24 -5.25
CA THR A 270 -0.58 25.91 -5.83
C THR A 270 0.91 25.59 -5.86
N ILE A 271 1.27 24.56 -5.09
CA ILE A 271 2.62 24.04 -5.02
C ILE A 271 2.68 22.81 -5.93
N HIS A 272 3.39 22.93 -7.05
CA HIS A 272 3.77 21.77 -7.85
C HIS A 272 5.00 21.14 -7.20
N VAL A 273 4.82 19.92 -6.71
CA VAL A 273 5.91 19.16 -6.09
C VAL A 273 6.45 18.19 -7.13
N ASP A 274 7.76 18.15 -7.31
CA ASP A 274 8.37 17.16 -8.19
C ASP A 274 8.34 15.79 -7.52
N ASP A 275 7.32 14.99 -7.83
CA ASP A 275 7.22 13.59 -7.38
C ASP A 275 8.13 12.64 -8.18
N GLY A 276 8.84 13.15 -9.20
CA GLY A 276 9.68 12.34 -10.08
C GLY A 276 8.89 11.38 -10.98
N ASP A 277 9.54 10.32 -11.43
CA ASP A 277 8.84 9.18 -12.05
C ASP A 277 8.08 8.41 -10.97
N VAL A 278 6.95 7.79 -11.32
CA VAL A 278 6.20 6.89 -10.43
C VAL A 278 7.11 5.81 -9.81
N ASN A 279 8.17 5.38 -10.49
CA ASN A 279 9.13 4.42 -9.95
C ASN A 279 10.00 5.00 -8.82
N ASP A 280 10.21 6.30 -8.76
CA ASP A 280 11.11 6.94 -7.78
C ASP A 280 10.62 6.75 -6.35
N MET A 281 9.30 6.77 -6.10
CA MET A 281 8.76 6.44 -4.78
C MET A 281 9.05 4.99 -4.35
N TYR A 282 9.06 4.03 -5.28
CA TYR A 282 9.44 2.64 -4.97
C TYR A 282 10.95 2.50 -4.76
N VAL A 283 11.77 3.28 -5.47
CA VAL A 283 13.21 3.32 -5.23
C VAL A 283 13.50 3.90 -3.85
N GLU A 284 12.83 4.99 -3.46
CA GLU A 284 13.01 5.58 -2.13
C GLU A 284 12.50 4.67 -1.02
N GLU A 285 11.40 3.94 -1.24
CA GLU A 285 10.92 2.90 -0.32
C GLU A 285 11.98 1.80 -0.11
N MET A 286 12.65 1.34 -1.18
CA MET A 286 13.75 0.38 -1.05
C MET A 286 14.97 0.96 -0.34
N ARG A 287 15.35 2.22 -0.62
CA ARG A 287 16.44 2.89 0.10
C ARG A 287 16.13 3.01 1.59
N HIS A 288 14.90 3.38 1.93
CA HIS A 288 14.42 3.42 3.32
C HIS A 288 14.53 2.06 3.98
N PHE A 289 14.05 1.01 3.31
CA PHE A 289 14.15 -0.34 3.82
C PHE A 289 15.61 -0.75 4.08
N ILE A 290 16.53 -0.48 3.15
CA ILE A 290 17.97 -0.73 3.32
C ILE A 290 18.54 0.01 4.53
N ARG A 291 18.22 1.30 4.72
CA ARG A 291 18.62 2.07 5.91
C ARG A 291 18.09 1.44 7.21
N CYS A 292 16.91 0.85 7.18
CA CYS A 292 16.37 0.09 8.31
C CYS A 292 17.16 -1.20 8.59
N LEU A 293 17.58 -1.92 7.54
CA LEU A 293 18.42 -3.12 7.68
C LEU A 293 19.80 -2.79 8.26
N GLU A 294 20.33 -1.61 7.94
CA GLU A 294 21.59 -1.08 8.49
C GLU A 294 21.46 -0.55 9.92
N GLY A 295 20.23 -0.48 10.46
CA GLY A 295 19.94 0.06 11.79
C GLY A 295 20.02 1.59 11.87
N ALA A 296 20.02 2.29 10.74
CA ALA A 296 20.06 3.76 10.70
C ALA A 296 18.67 4.39 10.93
N GLU A 297 17.60 3.68 10.55
CA GLU A 297 16.21 4.15 10.64
C GLU A 297 15.27 3.03 11.09
N SER A 298 14.07 3.39 11.53
CA SER A 298 12.96 2.45 11.72
C SER A 298 12.05 2.45 10.49
N PRO A 299 11.33 1.35 10.19
CA PRO A 299 10.35 1.34 9.10
C PRO A 299 9.34 2.48 9.22
N LEU A 300 9.15 3.24 8.13
CA LEU A 300 8.12 4.28 8.05
C LEU A 300 6.71 3.68 8.08
N VAL A 301 6.61 2.39 7.73
CA VAL A 301 5.39 1.60 7.80
C VAL A 301 5.78 0.23 8.33
N ASP A 302 5.59 0.03 9.63
CA ASP A 302 5.80 -1.26 10.27
C ASP A 302 4.57 -2.18 10.13
N GLY A 303 4.69 -3.40 10.65
CA GLY A 303 3.57 -4.33 10.62
C GLY A 303 2.34 -3.88 11.42
N ASN A 304 2.49 -3.06 12.47
CA ASN A 304 1.37 -2.56 13.25
C ASN A 304 0.59 -1.50 12.49
N GLU A 305 1.28 -0.60 11.78
CA GLU A 305 0.65 0.37 10.88
C GLU A 305 -0.18 -0.32 9.81
N ALA A 306 0.42 -1.31 9.14
CA ALA A 306 -0.28 -2.08 8.13
C ALA A 306 -1.46 -2.88 8.70
N LEU A 307 -1.32 -3.43 9.92
CA LEU A 307 -2.41 -4.13 10.61
C LEU A 307 -3.59 -3.20 10.91
N ARG A 308 -3.35 -1.95 11.31
CA ARG A 308 -4.42 -0.95 11.48
C ARG A 308 -5.17 -0.71 10.18
N SER A 309 -4.45 -0.51 9.07
CA SER A 309 -5.04 -0.35 7.74
C SER A 309 -5.87 -1.58 7.33
N THR A 310 -5.35 -2.79 7.55
CA THR A 310 -6.07 -4.05 7.27
C THR A 310 -7.34 -4.18 8.11
N ARG A 311 -7.28 -3.91 9.42
CA ARG A 311 -8.45 -3.96 10.32
C ARG A 311 -9.52 -2.94 9.92
N LEU A 312 -9.12 -1.77 9.45
CA LEU A 312 -10.06 -0.77 8.96
C LEU A 312 -10.79 -1.25 7.69
N VAL A 313 -10.08 -1.87 6.76
CA VAL A 313 -10.69 -2.49 5.58
C VAL A 313 -11.63 -3.63 5.97
N GLU A 314 -11.25 -4.49 6.92
CA GLU A 314 -12.14 -5.54 7.43
C GLU A 314 -13.41 -4.98 8.07
N ALA A 315 -13.28 -3.89 8.84
CA ALA A 315 -14.41 -3.21 9.42
C ALA A 315 -15.32 -2.57 8.36
N ALA A 316 -14.74 -2.02 7.28
CA ALA A 316 -15.49 -1.51 6.13
C ALA A 316 -16.25 -2.65 5.42
N LYS A 317 -15.58 -3.77 5.13
CA LYS A 317 -16.23 -4.97 4.54
C LYS A 317 -17.37 -5.49 5.42
N ARG A 318 -17.16 -5.56 6.74
CA ARG A 318 -18.20 -5.92 7.71
C ARG A 318 -19.37 -4.94 7.69
N SER A 319 -19.09 -3.63 7.65
CA SER A 319 -20.12 -2.59 7.58
C SER A 319 -20.99 -2.72 6.31
N ALA A 320 -20.37 -2.96 5.15
CA ALA A 320 -21.08 -3.18 3.89
C ALA A 320 -21.94 -4.44 3.92
N HIS A 321 -21.41 -5.53 4.46
CA HIS A 321 -22.13 -6.79 4.59
C HIS A 321 -23.33 -6.69 5.53
N GLU A 322 -23.13 -6.12 6.73
CA GLU A 322 -24.14 -6.03 7.78
C GLU A 322 -25.07 -4.81 7.65
N ARG A 323 -24.79 -3.91 6.69
CA ARG A 323 -25.54 -2.68 6.41
C ARG A 323 -25.73 -1.78 7.63
N ARG A 324 -24.68 -1.67 8.45
CA ARG A 324 -24.69 -0.87 9.68
C ARG A 324 -23.34 -0.24 9.96
N ARG A 325 -23.34 0.76 10.85
CA ARG A 325 -22.12 1.31 11.43
C ARG A 325 -21.36 0.23 12.20
N VAL A 326 -20.04 0.23 12.04
CA VAL A 326 -19.10 -0.60 12.78
C VAL A 326 -18.19 0.30 13.60
N GLN A 327 -18.05 -0.03 14.89
CA GLN A 327 -17.05 0.57 15.79
C GLN A 327 -15.73 -0.18 15.62
N LEU A 328 -14.62 0.54 15.58
CA LEU A 328 -13.28 -0.01 15.63
C LEU A 328 -12.86 -0.08 17.10
N SER A 329 -12.44 -1.26 17.55
CA SER A 329 -11.84 -1.39 18.88
C SER A 329 -10.45 -0.75 18.87
N PRO A 330 -10.07 -0.01 19.92
CA PRO A 330 -8.70 0.48 20.08
C PRO A 330 -7.67 -0.66 20.12
#